data_AF-A0A6H1ZM09-F1
#
_entry.id   AF-A0A6H1ZM09-F1
#
_cell.length_a   1.000
_cell.length_b   1.000
_cell.length_c   1.000
_cell.angle_alpha   90.00
_cell.angle_beta   90.00
_cell.angle_gamma   90.00
#
_symmetry.space_group_name_H-M   'P 1'
#
loop_
_entity.id
_entity.type
_entity.pdbx_description
1 polymer ?
#
loop_
_entity_poly.entity_id
_entity_poly.type
_entity_poly.pdbx_seq_one_letter_code
_entity_poly.pdbx_strand_id
1 'polypeptide(L)'
;MEGVELTDAIISYTDDMWSYKLGKEATDSQKKEFNGSRKEADLWNALTYKTTPSEFIEERVGSKGKMLEYIRQFYVIRELNRLFPGWRVSNWKLWYQPEVRTWVFTGNLVITYFSMRTEKWTKRPIPGIGAAYVHSKTSDDGAPSQPDDMAKSTRTEFIKNAAYWLGIGFDVYSQEIPLSLVSRFEDLIRQWEVKDYVLEVAETITKRKAFETFVDNLPQEDDTSKFIELIGRAKGDKTKLWLDFQKQNRNTVKNWLNQYETFLNKQQQTNGVTNG
;
A
#
# COMPACT_ATOMS: atom_id res chain seq x y z
N MET A 1 -8.19 5.76 -58.56
CA MET A 1 -7.75 5.21 -57.27
C MET A 1 -8.68 5.77 -56.23
N GLU A 2 -9.71 4.99 -55.93
CA GLU A 2 -10.78 5.34 -55.01
C GLU A 2 -10.25 5.29 -53.57
N GLY A 3 -10.54 6.33 -52.80
CA GLY A 3 -10.20 6.42 -51.38
C GLY A 3 -11.07 5.47 -50.59
N VAL A 4 -10.45 4.63 -49.77
CA VAL A 4 -11.15 3.79 -48.80
C VAL A 4 -11.44 4.65 -47.57
N GLU A 5 -12.69 5.10 -47.45
CA GLU A 5 -13.24 5.59 -46.18
C GLU A 5 -13.31 4.42 -45.19
N LEU A 6 -12.41 4.43 -44.21
CA LEU A 6 -12.49 3.56 -43.03
C LEU A 6 -13.66 4.04 -42.17
N THR A 7 -14.83 3.52 -42.50
CA THR A 7 -16.06 3.70 -41.75
C THR A 7 -15.95 3.07 -40.37
N ASP A 8 -16.43 3.84 -39.39
CA ASP A 8 -16.58 3.55 -37.98
C ASP A 8 -16.94 2.10 -37.65
N ALA A 9 -15.94 1.32 -37.22
CA ALA A 9 -16.15 0.14 -36.38
C ALA A 9 -15.84 0.52 -34.92
N ILE A 10 -16.52 1.55 -34.40
CA ILE A 10 -16.68 1.71 -32.95
C ILE A 10 -17.61 0.57 -32.54
N ILE A 11 -17.03 -0.53 -32.05
CA ILE A 11 -17.80 -1.56 -31.33
C ILE A 11 -18.27 -0.90 -30.03
N SER A 12 -19.41 -0.21 -30.11
CA SER A 12 -20.12 0.30 -28.94
C SER A 12 -20.72 -0.89 -28.24
N TYR A 13 -20.06 -1.36 -27.17
CA TYR A 13 -20.69 -2.24 -26.21
C TYR A 13 -21.78 -1.45 -25.47
N THR A 14 -23.02 -1.55 -25.97
CA THR A 14 -24.20 -0.87 -25.45
C THR A 14 -24.64 -1.43 -24.08
N ASP A 15 -24.48 -0.58 -23.08
CA ASP A 15 -25.24 -0.29 -21.85
C ASP A 15 -26.02 -1.33 -21.00
N ASP A 16 -26.41 -2.53 -21.44
CA ASP A 16 -27.50 -3.25 -20.72
C ASP A 16 -27.13 -4.42 -19.80
N MET A 17 -25.86 -4.81 -19.66
CA MET A 17 -25.49 -5.97 -18.80
C MET A 17 -24.84 -5.65 -17.45
N TRP A 18 -24.42 -4.41 -17.19
CA TRP A 18 -23.58 -4.10 -16.02
C TRP A 18 -24.05 -2.93 -15.15
N SER A 19 -25.27 -2.44 -15.35
CA SER A 19 -25.98 -1.59 -14.38
C SER A 19 -26.32 -2.33 -13.07
N TYR A 20 -26.00 -3.62 -12.96
CA TYR A 20 -26.11 -4.40 -11.73
C TYR A 20 -24.97 -4.13 -10.73
N LYS A 21 -25.22 -3.16 -9.84
CA LYS A 21 -24.71 -3.06 -8.46
C LYS A 21 -23.23 -2.70 -8.24
N LEU A 22 -22.76 -1.58 -8.79
CA LEU A 22 -21.73 -0.77 -8.10
C LEU A 22 -22.43 0.43 -7.45
N GLY A 23 -22.57 0.37 -6.13
CA GLY A 23 -23.19 1.40 -5.27
C GLY A 23 -24.68 1.62 -5.54
N LYS A 24 -25.57 0.91 -4.83
CA LYS A 24 -26.94 1.44 -4.65
C LYS A 24 -26.81 2.81 -3.99
N GLU A 25 -27.66 3.77 -4.37
CA GLU A 25 -27.72 5.04 -3.62
C GLU A 25 -27.86 4.73 -2.13
N ALA A 26 -27.04 5.38 -1.31
CA ALA A 26 -27.06 5.17 0.13
C ALA A 26 -28.50 5.42 0.64
N THR A 27 -29.04 4.46 1.39
CA THR A 27 -30.32 4.65 2.05
C THR A 27 -30.23 5.79 3.05
N ASP A 28 -31.35 6.43 3.36
CA ASP A 28 -31.35 7.52 4.36
C ASP A 28 -30.91 7.05 5.75
N SER A 29 -31.03 5.74 6.04
CA SER A 29 -30.46 5.11 7.23
C SER A 29 -28.93 5.06 7.19
N GLN A 30 -28.33 4.68 6.06
CA GLN A 30 -26.86 4.67 5.89
C GLN A 30 -26.27 6.09 5.91
N LYS A 31 -26.99 7.07 5.36
CA LYS A 31 -26.64 8.49 5.49
C LYS A 31 -26.68 8.95 6.95
N LYS A 32 -27.67 8.48 7.74
CA LYS A 32 -27.77 8.77 9.18
C LYS A 32 -26.70 8.09 10.03
N GLU A 33 -26.26 6.89 9.69
CA GLU A 33 -25.13 6.22 10.38
C GLU A 33 -23.80 6.93 10.10
N PHE A 34 -23.64 7.46 8.88
CA PHE A 34 -22.55 8.36 8.51
C PHE A 34 -22.60 9.71 9.27
N ASN A 35 -23.79 10.17 9.70
CA ASN A 35 -23.97 11.40 10.50
C ASN A 35 -23.28 11.36 11.87
N GLY A 36 -22.76 10.21 12.31
CA GLY A 36 -22.25 10.03 13.67
C GLY A 36 -20.88 10.63 14.00
N SER A 37 -19.91 10.77 13.07
CA SER A 37 -18.53 10.99 13.55
C SER A 37 -17.40 11.48 12.61
N ARG A 38 -17.63 11.92 11.36
CA ARG A 38 -16.48 12.37 10.50
C ARG A 38 -16.72 13.69 9.78
N LYS A 39 -16.06 14.76 10.25
CA LYS A 39 -15.99 16.05 9.54
C LYS A 39 -15.15 15.90 8.26
N GLU A 40 -15.40 16.74 7.25
CA GLU A 40 -14.70 16.71 5.96
C GLU A 40 -13.17 16.69 6.11
N ALA A 41 -12.60 17.53 6.99
CA ALA A 41 -11.17 17.55 7.28
C ALA A 41 -10.67 16.22 7.90
N ASP A 42 -11.41 15.66 8.85
CA ASP A 42 -11.07 14.38 9.49
C ASP A 42 -11.16 13.23 8.50
N LEU A 43 -12.10 13.28 7.56
CA LEU A 43 -12.25 12.31 6.48
C LEU A 43 -11.04 12.34 5.55
N TRP A 44 -10.66 13.52 5.05
CA TRP A 44 -9.52 13.65 4.15
C TRP A 44 -8.19 13.32 4.84
N ASN A 45 -7.98 13.79 6.07
CA ASN A 45 -6.79 13.43 6.86
C ASN A 45 -6.73 11.92 7.14
N ALA A 46 -7.84 11.29 7.52
CA ALA A 46 -7.88 9.85 7.73
C ALA A 46 -7.68 9.03 6.45
N LEU A 47 -7.79 9.63 5.26
CA LEU A 47 -7.52 8.95 3.99
C LEU A 47 -6.07 9.12 3.56
N THR A 48 -5.54 10.34 3.61
CA THR A 48 -4.16 10.64 3.21
C THR A 48 -3.12 9.91 4.07
N TYR A 49 -3.39 9.72 5.37
CA TYR A 49 -2.42 9.14 6.31
C TYR A 49 -2.69 7.67 6.68
N LYS A 50 -3.74 7.04 6.14
CA LYS A 50 -4.04 5.65 6.47
C LYS A 50 -3.13 4.69 5.71
N THR A 51 -2.34 3.94 6.46
CA THR A 51 -1.54 2.84 5.93
C THR A 51 -2.44 1.73 5.37
N THR A 52 -2.25 1.38 4.10
CA THR A 52 -2.89 0.25 3.44
C THR A 52 -2.40 -1.05 4.05
N PRO A 53 -3.28 -1.94 4.57
CA PRO A 53 -2.85 -3.19 5.17
C PRO A 53 -2.13 -4.11 4.17
N SER A 54 -1.04 -4.74 4.61
CA SER A 54 -0.11 -5.48 3.76
C SER A 54 -0.76 -6.71 3.09
N GLU A 55 -1.82 -7.29 3.66
CA GLU A 55 -2.57 -8.40 3.09
C GLU A 55 -3.36 -8.04 1.80
N PHE A 56 -3.52 -6.75 1.52
CA PHE A 56 -4.16 -6.25 0.30
C PHE A 56 -3.16 -5.76 -0.76
N ILE A 57 -1.87 -5.83 -0.48
CA ILE A 57 -0.79 -5.40 -1.39
C ILE A 57 -0.23 -6.63 -2.11
N GLU A 58 -0.16 -6.54 -3.43
CA GLU A 58 0.47 -7.53 -4.30
C GLU A 58 1.60 -6.91 -5.10
N GLU A 59 2.45 -7.75 -5.66
CA GLU A 59 3.59 -7.33 -6.47
C GLU A 59 3.43 -7.85 -7.90
N ARG A 60 3.82 -7.03 -8.87
CA ARG A 60 3.93 -7.43 -10.28
C ARG A 60 5.20 -6.88 -10.90
N VAL A 61 5.71 -7.58 -11.91
CA VAL A 61 6.77 -7.06 -12.76
C VAL A 61 6.19 -5.94 -13.64
N GLY A 62 6.68 -4.72 -13.45
CA GLY A 62 6.33 -3.55 -14.26
C GLY A 62 7.11 -3.47 -15.56
N SER A 63 6.85 -2.41 -16.34
CA SER A 63 7.63 -2.12 -17.53
C SER A 63 9.11 -1.90 -17.14
N LYS A 64 10.03 -2.53 -17.88
CA LYS A 64 11.48 -2.58 -17.59
C LYS A 64 11.92 -3.50 -16.45
N GLY A 65 11.10 -4.50 -16.08
CA GLY A 65 11.50 -5.54 -15.13
C GLY A 65 11.53 -5.11 -13.66
N LYS A 66 11.11 -3.88 -13.35
CA LYS A 66 11.02 -3.40 -11.97
C LYS A 66 9.79 -3.99 -11.28
N MET A 67 9.96 -4.55 -10.09
CA MET A 67 8.83 -4.95 -9.25
C MET A 67 8.06 -3.72 -8.75
N LEU A 68 6.75 -3.72 -8.97
CA LEU A 68 5.81 -2.69 -8.57
C LEU A 68 4.78 -3.28 -7.62
N GLU A 69 4.56 -2.59 -6.50
CA GLU A 69 3.46 -2.89 -5.59
C GLU A 69 2.16 -2.33 -6.15
N TYR A 70 1.06 -3.06 -6.00
CA TYR A 70 -0.29 -2.60 -6.33
C TYR A 70 -1.31 -3.15 -5.35
N ILE A 71 -2.46 -2.52 -5.29
CA ILE A 71 -3.53 -2.91 -4.37
C ILE A 71 -4.54 -3.82 -5.06
N ARG A 72 -4.96 -4.87 -4.35
CA ARG A 72 -6.07 -5.73 -4.76
C ARG A 72 -7.34 -4.92 -4.96
N GLN A 73 -8.04 -5.15 -6.06
CA GLN A 73 -9.27 -4.43 -6.40
C GLN A 73 -10.30 -4.45 -5.27
N PHE A 74 -10.45 -5.59 -4.61
CA PHE A 74 -11.40 -5.76 -3.51
C PHE A 74 -11.20 -4.74 -2.38
N TYR A 75 -9.95 -4.40 -2.02
CA TYR A 75 -9.68 -3.41 -0.99
C TYR A 75 -10.19 -2.03 -1.39
N VAL A 76 -9.92 -1.61 -2.64
CA VAL A 76 -10.38 -0.30 -3.14
C VAL A 76 -11.90 -0.21 -3.11
N ILE A 77 -12.61 -1.24 -3.60
CA ILE A 77 -14.07 -1.27 -3.57
C ILE A 77 -14.60 -1.27 -2.13
N ARG A 78 -13.98 -2.02 -1.22
CA ARG A 78 -14.35 -2.07 0.19
C ARG A 78 -14.20 -0.69 0.85
N GLU A 79 -13.07 -0.02 0.65
CA GLU A 79 -12.85 1.31 1.23
C GLU A 79 -13.82 2.33 0.61
N LEU A 80 -14.05 2.32 -0.71
CA LEU A 80 -15.05 3.19 -1.34
C LEU A 80 -16.46 2.96 -0.78
N ASN A 81 -16.89 1.71 -0.58
CA ASN A 81 -18.19 1.41 0.03
C ASN A 81 -18.28 1.87 1.49
N ARG A 82 -17.19 1.75 2.25
CA ARG A 82 -17.12 2.15 3.66
C ARG A 82 -17.10 3.67 3.81
N LEU A 83 -16.41 4.38 2.93
CA LEU A 83 -16.14 5.82 3.03
C LEU A 83 -17.17 6.67 2.28
N PHE A 84 -17.66 6.17 1.15
CA PHE A 84 -18.52 6.90 0.23
C PHE A 84 -19.68 5.99 -0.21
N PRO A 85 -20.58 5.60 0.71
CA PRO A 85 -21.72 4.77 0.34
C PRO A 85 -22.54 5.45 -0.77
N GLY A 86 -22.82 4.72 -1.85
CA GLY A 86 -23.49 5.26 -3.03
C GLY A 86 -22.59 5.97 -4.04
N TRP A 87 -21.27 5.79 -3.97
CA TRP A 87 -20.37 6.15 -5.06
C TRP A 87 -20.78 5.46 -6.37
N ARG A 88 -20.54 6.12 -7.51
CA ARG A 88 -20.88 5.60 -8.84
C ARG A 88 -19.94 6.13 -9.91
N VAL A 89 -19.91 5.48 -11.06
CA VAL A 89 -19.18 5.96 -12.24
C VAL A 89 -20.15 6.74 -13.15
N SER A 90 -19.70 7.86 -13.72
CA SER A 90 -20.47 8.68 -14.65
C SER A 90 -19.59 9.26 -15.75
N ASN A 91 -20.22 9.74 -16.84
CA ASN A 91 -19.54 10.38 -17.98
C ASN A 91 -18.37 9.54 -18.51
N TRP A 92 -18.54 8.22 -18.56
CA TRP A 92 -17.48 7.32 -18.91
C TRP A 92 -17.46 6.98 -20.39
N LYS A 93 -16.29 6.60 -20.88
CA LYS A 93 -16.04 6.14 -22.24
C LYS A 93 -15.07 4.96 -22.17
N LEU A 94 -15.32 3.93 -22.96
CA LEU A 94 -14.43 2.80 -23.15
C LEU A 94 -14.17 2.66 -24.64
N TRP A 95 -12.91 2.63 -25.04
CA TRP A 95 -12.55 2.42 -26.45
C TRP A 95 -11.22 1.69 -26.55
N TYR A 96 -11.00 1.08 -27.71
CA TYR A 96 -9.74 0.44 -28.07
C TYR A 96 -8.91 1.41 -28.92
N GLN A 97 -7.61 1.48 -28.64
CA GLN A 97 -6.62 2.19 -29.44
C GLN A 97 -5.76 1.15 -30.19
N PRO A 98 -6.04 0.89 -31.48
CA PRO A 98 -5.37 -0.17 -32.24
C PRO A 98 -3.86 0.03 -32.38
N GLU A 99 -3.42 1.28 -32.54
CA GLU A 99 -2.02 1.64 -32.83
C GLU A 99 -1.08 1.22 -31.70
N VAL A 100 -1.57 1.31 -30.46
CA VAL A 100 -0.85 0.95 -29.24
C VAL A 100 -1.45 -0.29 -28.57
N ARG A 101 -2.37 -0.99 -29.24
CA ARG A 101 -3.05 -2.21 -28.78
C ARG A 101 -3.54 -2.11 -27.34
N THR A 102 -4.24 -1.02 -27.01
CA THR A 102 -4.61 -0.70 -25.62
C THR A 102 -6.09 -0.37 -25.50
N TRP A 103 -6.76 -0.97 -24.51
CA TRP A 103 -8.09 -0.53 -24.10
C TRP A 103 -7.97 0.62 -23.10
N VAL A 104 -8.68 1.72 -23.37
CA VAL A 104 -8.69 2.92 -22.53
C VAL A 104 -10.09 3.16 -22.01
N PHE A 105 -10.20 3.37 -20.69
CA PHE A 105 -11.42 3.76 -20.01
C PHE A 105 -11.21 5.12 -19.37
N THR A 106 -12.07 6.09 -19.65
CA THR A 106 -12.09 7.38 -18.96
C THR A 106 -13.46 7.63 -18.37
N GLY A 107 -13.53 8.52 -17.39
CA GLY A 107 -14.79 8.93 -16.79
C GLY A 107 -14.59 9.62 -15.46
N ASN A 108 -15.68 9.73 -14.70
CA ASN A 108 -15.67 10.29 -13.36
C ASN A 108 -16.19 9.29 -12.35
N LEU A 109 -15.41 9.07 -11.29
CA LEU A 109 -15.91 8.47 -10.05
C LEU A 109 -16.62 9.56 -9.25
N VAL A 110 -17.93 9.47 -9.11
CA VAL A 110 -18.73 10.42 -8.35
C VAL A 110 -18.91 9.89 -6.94
N ILE A 111 -18.38 10.64 -5.98
CA ILE A 111 -18.59 10.40 -4.55
C ILE A 111 -19.56 11.42 -3.97
N THR A 112 -20.25 11.04 -2.90
CA THR A 112 -21.12 11.92 -2.13
C THR A 112 -20.55 12.05 -0.72
N TYR A 113 -20.42 13.28 -0.21
CA TYR A 113 -19.94 13.56 1.14
C TYR A 113 -20.63 14.81 1.71
N PHE A 114 -20.61 14.97 3.03
CA PHE A 114 -21.13 16.17 3.68
C PHE A 114 -20.03 17.23 3.74
N SER A 115 -20.21 18.37 3.06
CA SER A 115 -19.21 19.44 3.11
C SER A 115 -19.47 20.33 4.32
N MET A 116 -18.43 20.50 5.14
CA MET A 116 -18.49 21.37 6.34
C MET A 116 -18.57 22.85 5.94
N ARG A 117 -18.03 23.22 4.79
CA ARG A 117 -18.03 24.60 4.29
C ARG A 117 -19.43 25.07 3.89
N THR A 118 -20.22 24.17 3.30
CA THR A 118 -21.54 24.51 2.76
C THR A 118 -22.69 23.96 3.61
N GLU A 119 -22.37 23.17 4.64
CA GLU A 119 -23.30 22.42 5.49
C GLU A 119 -24.31 21.61 4.66
N LYS A 120 -23.88 21.13 3.49
CA LYS A 120 -24.72 20.44 2.52
C LYS A 120 -24.03 19.19 1.99
N TRP A 121 -24.86 18.20 1.67
CA TRP A 121 -24.45 17.04 0.89
C TRP A 121 -23.98 17.48 -0.50
N THR A 122 -22.74 17.16 -0.79
CA THR A 122 -22.04 17.58 -2.00
C THR A 122 -21.63 16.33 -2.79
N LYS A 123 -21.79 16.41 -4.11
CA LYS A 123 -21.28 15.41 -5.04
C LYS A 123 -19.99 15.94 -5.64
N ARG A 124 -18.94 15.12 -5.65
CA ARG A 124 -17.68 15.47 -6.28
C ARG A 124 -17.33 14.45 -7.36
N PRO A 125 -17.20 14.87 -8.62
CA PRO A 125 -16.60 14.03 -9.64
C PRO A 125 -15.09 13.98 -9.42
N ILE A 126 -14.54 12.77 -9.45
CA ILE A 126 -13.10 12.52 -9.43
C ILE A 126 -12.75 11.92 -10.79
N PRO A 127 -11.96 12.63 -11.61
CA PRO A 127 -11.58 12.12 -12.91
C PRO A 127 -10.67 10.89 -12.74
N GLY A 128 -10.82 9.94 -13.64
CA GLY A 128 -9.94 8.78 -13.70
C GLY A 128 -9.68 8.37 -15.14
N ILE A 129 -8.56 7.68 -15.32
CA ILE A 129 -8.19 7.01 -16.56
C ILE A 129 -7.70 5.62 -16.18
N GLY A 130 -8.21 4.59 -16.84
CA GLY A 130 -7.70 3.23 -16.78
C GLY A 130 -7.20 2.82 -18.15
N ALA A 131 -6.13 2.02 -18.19
CA ALA A 131 -5.58 1.48 -19.42
C ALA A 131 -5.18 0.01 -19.21
N ALA A 132 -5.46 -0.85 -20.19
CA ALA A 132 -4.97 -2.23 -20.21
C ALA A 132 -4.40 -2.55 -21.59
N TYR A 133 -3.13 -2.98 -21.60
CA TYR A 133 -2.43 -3.41 -22.81
C TYR A 133 -2.87 -4.81 -23.22
N VAL A 134 -3.15 -4.99 -24.51
CA VAL A 134 -3.46 -6.29 -25.09
C VAL A 134 -2.15 -7.01 -25.41
N HIS A 135 -1.79 -7.98 -24.56
CA HIS A 135 -0.62 -8.84 -24.77
C HIS A 135 -0.94 -10.14 -25.53
N SER A 136 -2.19 -10.38 -25.91
CA SER A 136 -2.62 -11.65 -26.51
C SER A 136 -2.34 -11.74 -28.01
N LYS A 137 -2.41 -12.96 -28.54
CA LYS A 137 -2.49 -13.22 -29.99
C LYS A 137 -3.67 -12.41 -30.55
N THR A 138 -3.39 -11.52 -31.47
CA THR A 138 -4.44 -10.88 -32.28
C THR A 138 -5.10 -11.95 -33.14
N SER A 139 -6.41 -11.89 -33.33
CA SER A 139 -7.07 -12.64 -34.40
C SER A 139 -6.57 -12.17 -35.77
N ASP A 140 -6.88 -12.91 -36.84
CA ASP A 140 -6.42 -12.60 -38.21
C ASP A 140 -6.91 -11.21 -38.70
N ASP A 141 -7.91 -10.63 -38.04
CA ASP A 141 -8.46 -9.28 -38.26
C ASP A 141 -7.84 -8.18 -37.37
N GLY A 142 -6.83 -8.50 -36.55
CA GLY A 142 -6.15 -7.55 -35.66
C GLY A 142 -6.89 -7.24 -34.35
N ALA A 143 -8.04 -7.87 -34.09
CA ALA A 143 -8.77 -7.69 -32.84
C ALA A 143 -8.11 -8.47 -31.68
N PRO A 144 -8.27 -8.00 -30.43
CA PRO A 144 -7.85 -8.75 -29.24
C PRO A 144 -8.60 -10.08 -29.18
N SER A 145 -7.91 -11.19 -28.87
CA SER A 145 -8.58 -12.49 -28.66
C SER A 145 -9.56 -12.52 -27.48
N GLN A 146 -9.48 -11.55 -26.56
CA GLN A 146 -10.33 -11.45 -25.36
C GLN A 146 -10.63 -9.97 -25.01
N PRO A 147 -11.47 -9.28 -25.81
CA PRO A 147 -11.75 -7.85 -25.60
C PRO A 147 -12.47 -7.58 -24.27
N ASP A 148 -13.34 -8.49 -23.83
CA ASP A 148 -14.13 -8.34 -22.60
C ASP A 148 -13.26 -8.34 -21.34
N ASP A 149 -12.24 -9.18 -21.27
CA ASP A 149 -11.35 -9.26 -20.11
C ASP A 149 -10.44 -8.03 -20.02
N MET A 150 -10.01 -7.53 -21.17
CA MET A 150 -9.25 -6.28 -21.24
C MET A 150 -10.12 -5.09 -20.83
N ALA A 151 -11.35 -4.99 -21.33
CA ALA A 151 -12.31 -3.98 -20.90
C ALA A 151 -12.57 -3.99 -19.39
N LYS A 152 -12.72 -5.17 -18.77
CA LYS A 152 -12.87 -5.32 -17.31
C LYS A 152 -11.60 -4.85 -16.57
N SER A 153 -10.43 -5.27 -17.02
CA SER A 153 -9.15 -4.86 -16.44
C SER A 153 -8.96 -3.34 -16.49
N THR A 154 -9.25 -2.73 -17.64
CA THR A 154 -9.19 -1.27 -17.82
C THR A 154 -10.13 -0.53 -16.88
N ARG A 155 -11.36 -1.02 -16.68
CA ARG A 155 -12.31 -0.44 -15.71
C ARG A 155 -11.81 -0.55 -14.28
N THR A 156 -11.25 -1.69 -13.91
CA THR A 156 -10.64 -1.88 -12.58
C THR A 156 -9.52 -0.89 -12.34
N GLU A 157 -8.64 -0.69 -13.33
CA GLU A 157 -7.55 0.28 -13.22
C GLU A 157 -8.07 1.72 -13.12
N PHE A 158 -9.13 2.06 -13.86
CA PHE A 158 -9.81 3.35 -13.72
C PHE A 158 -10.28 3.59 -12.28
N ILE A 159 -10.96 2.62 -11.65
CA ILE A 159 -11.48 2.76 -10.28
C ILE A 159 -10.31 2.95 -9.30
N LYS A 160 -9.23 2.18 -9.45
CA LYS A 160 -8.03 2.30 -8.61
C LYS A 160 -7.40 3.69 -8.74
N ASN A 161 -7.24 4.18 -9.96
CA ASN A 161 -6.66 5.50 -10.23
C ASN A 161 -7.56 6.64 -9.71
N ALA A 162 -8.88 6.52 -9.83
CA ALA A 162 -9.81 7.48 -9.25
C ALA A 162 -9.79 7.44 -7.71
N ALA A 163 -9.69 6.25 -7.10
CA ALA A 163 -9.60 6.07 -5.66
C ALA A 163 -8.28 6.59 -5.07
N TYR A 164 -7.18 6.50 -5.83
CA TYR A 164 -5.90 7.10 -5.47
C TYR A 164 -6.03 8.62 -5.21
N TRP A 165 -6.77 9.34 -6.05
CA TRP A 165 -7.06 10.77 -5.85
C TRP A 165 -7.88 11.07 -4.59
N LEU A 166 -8.51 10.05 -4.01
CA LEU A 166 -9.22 10.12 -2.74
C LEU A 166 -8.32 9.74 -1.54
N GLY A 167 -7.04 9.46 -1.76
CA GLY A 167 -6.10 9.01 -0.73
C GLY A 167 -6.14 7.49 -0.46
N ILE A 168 -7.05 6.75 -1.08
CA ILE A 168 -7.16 5.30 -0.88
C ILE A 168 -5.97 4.63 -1.58
N GLY A 169 -5.06 4.06 -0.79
CA GLY A 169 -3.89 3.38 -1.35
C GLY A 169 -2.76 4.31 -1.78
N PHE A 170 -2.85 5.59 -1.40
CA PHE A 170 -1.85 6.61 -1.76
C PHE A 170 -0.43 6.16 -1.39
N ASP A 171 -0.30 5.57 -0.20
CA ASP A 171 0.93 5.04 0.38
C ASP A 171 1.51 3.80 -0.31
N VAL A 172 0.77 3.18 -1.23
CA VAL A 172 1.28 2.10 -2.10
C VAL A 172 1.63 2.67 -3.46
N TYR A 173 0.78 3.51 -4.02
CA TYR A 173 0.97 4.09 -5.35
C TYR A 173 2.06 5.17 -5.40
N SER A 174 2.35 5.86 -4.29
CA SER A 174 3.52 6.73 -4.19
C SER A 174 4.83 5.95 -4.34
N GLN A 175 4.81 4.63 -4.11
CA GLN A 175 6.00 3.76 -4.05
C GLN A 175 7.04 4.25 -3.02
N GLU A 176 6.63 5.12 -2.10
CA GLU A 176 7.44 5.67 -1.02
C GLU A 176 7.23 4.88 0.28
N ILE A 177 8.21 4.91 1.17
CA ILE A 177 8.06 4.38 2.52
C ILE A 177 7.18 5.37 3.31
N PRO A 178 6.03 4.94 3.87
CA PRO A 178 5.15 5.84 4.58
C PRO A 178 5.81 6.41 5.83
N LEU A 179 5.59 7.70 6.11
CA LEU A 179 6.11 8.35 7.33
C LEU A 179 5.75 7.61 8.61
N SER A 180 4.55 7.02 8.70
CA SER A 180 4.14 6.23 9.86
C SER A 180 5.03 5.01 10.09
N LEU A 181 5.56 4.41 9.03
CA LEU A 181 6.46 3.27 9.11
C LEU A 181 7.89 3.72 9.49
N VAL A 182 8.32 4.89 8.99
CA VAL A 182 9.57 5.54 9.42
C VAL A 182 9.53 5.87 10.90
N SER A 183 8.46 6.52 11.39
CA SER A 183 8.32 6.84 12.82
C SER A 183 8.32 5.59 13.69
N ARG A 184 7.65 4.52 13.26
CA ARG A 184 7.69 3.22 13.97
C ARG A 184 9.12 2.66 14.06
N PHE A 185 9.90 2.76 12.99
CA PHE A 185 11.30 2.36 12.97
C PHE A 185 12.14 3.20 13.95
N GLU A 186 12.01 4.53 13.90
CA GLU A 186 12.72 5.46 14.77
C GLU A 186 12.41 5.22 16.25
N ASP A 187 11.14 4.98 16.58
CA ASP A 187 10.70 4.67 17.94
C ASP A 187 11.33 3.36 18.45
N LEU A 188 11.39 2.33 17.60
CA LEU A 188 11.91 1.01 17.96
C LEU A 188 13.41 1.04 18.29
N ILE A 189 14.18 1.85 17.55
CA ILE A 189 15.62 2.02 17.78
C ILE A 189 15.95 3.21 18.70
N ARG A 190 14.94 3.87 19.28
CA ARG A 190 15.13 5.13 20.01
C ARG A 190 16.16 5.01 21.13
N GLN A 191 16.10 3.91 21.89
CA GLN A 191 16.94 3.64 23.05
C GLN A 191 18.32 3.05 22.69
N TRP A 192 18.60 2.82 21.40
CA TRP A 192 19.87 2.21 20.98
C TRP A 192 20.99 3.25 21.04
N GLU A 193 22.11 2.92 21.66
CA GLU A 193 23.24 3.86 21.79
C GLU A 193 24.03 3.97 20.47
N VAL A 194 24.21 2.83 19.79
CA VAL A 194 24.84 2.74 18.47
C VAL A 194 23.77 2.31 17.46
N LYS A 195 23.65 3.05 16.35
CA LYS A 195 22.60 2.84 15.33
C LYS A 195 23.13 2.77 13.89
N ASP A 196 24.42 2.99 13.69
CA ASP A 196 25.00 3.22 12.35
C ASP A 196 24.66 2.09 11.37
N TYR A 197 24.82 0.83 11.79
CA TYR A 197 24.56 -0.32 10.93
C TYR A 197 23.06 -0.45 10.57
N VAL A 198 22.16 -0.33 11.55
CA VAL A 198 20.72 -0.46 11.29
C VAL A 198 20.20 0.70 10.43
N LEU A 199 20.74 1.91 10.61
CA LEU A 199 20.42 3.08 9.78
C LEU A 199 20.94 2.89 8.35
N GLU A 200 22.18 2.45 8.16
CA GLU A 200 22.76 2.16 6.85
C GLU A 200 21.92 1.13 6.09
N VAL A 201 21.54 0.02 6.74
CA VAL A 201 20.68 -1.00 6.13
C VAL A 201 19.32 -0.40 5.75
N ALA A 202 18.70 0.39 6.64
CA ALA A 202 17.42 1.03 6.40
C ALA A 202 17.45 1.96 5.16
N GLU A 203 18.52 2.74 4.99
CA GLU A 203 18.72 3.65 3.86
C GLU A 203 18.80 2.93 2.50
N THR A 204 19.30 1.68 2.47
CA THR A 204 19.35 0.89 1.23
C THR A 204 17.98 0.36 0.79
N ILE A 205 17.00 0.34 1.70
CA ILE A 205 15.68 -0.20 1.41
C ILE A 205 14.82 0.90 0.79
N THR A 206 14.51 0.74 -0.49
CA THR A 206 13.68 1.69 -1.25
C THR A 206 12.22 1.24 -1.39
N LYS A 207 11.89 0.05 -0.88
CA LYS A 207 10.58 -0.58 -1.05
C LYS A 207 9.88 -0.71 0.29
N ARG A 208 8.63 -0.26 0.33
CA ARG A 208 7.82 -0.25 1.54
C ARG A 208 7.70 -1.63 2.18
N LYS A 209 7.27 -2.67 1.46
CA LYS A 209 7.08 -4.00 2.06
C LYS A 209 8.38 -4.61 2.58
N ALA A 210 9.49 -4.36 1.87
CA ALA A 210 10.82 -4.75 2.34
C ALA A 210 11.19 -3.99 3.63
N PHE A 211 10.85 -2.71 3.73
CA PHE A 211 11.07 -1.90 4.92
C PHE A 211 10.19 -2.35 6.10
N GLU A 212 8.91 -2.66 5.84
CA GLU A 212 7.98 -3.21 6.83
C GLU A 212 8.50 -4.55 7.37
N THR A 213 8.90 -5.44 6.47
CA THR A 213 9.50 -6.74 6.83
C THR A 213 10.79 -6.55 7.63
N PHE A 214 11.64 -5.59 7.26
CA PHE A 214 12.83 -5.25 7.99
C PHE A 214 12.50 -4.81 9.43
N VAL A 215 11.60 -3.83 9.59
CA VAL A 215 11.16 -3.31 10.90
C VAL A 215 10.51 -4.41 11.75
N ASP A 216 9.68 -5.27 11.16
CA ASP A 216 9.02 -6.38 11.85
C ASP A 216 10.02 -7.44 12.37
N ASN A 217 11.17 -7.55 11.70
CA ASN A 217 12.24 -8.48 12.06
C ASN A 217 13.25 -7.89 13.04
N LEU A 218 13.22 -6.59 13.35
CA LEU A 218 14.14 -6.02 14.34
C LEU A 218 13.82 -6.53 15.76
N PRO A 219 14.83 -6.59 16.66
CA PRO A 219 14.62 -6.82 18.08
C PRO A 219 13.56 -5.88 18.67
N GLN A 220 12.64 -6.42 19.48
CA GLN A 220 11.55 -5.62 20.04
C GLN A 220 12.00 -4.88 21.31
N GLU A 221 11.11 -4.07 21.90
CA GLU A 221 11.41 -3.26 23.07
C GLU A 221 11.87 -4.09 24.28
N ASP A 222 11.25 -5.26 24.51
CA ASP A 222 11.65 -6.20 25.57
C ASP A 222 13.07 -6.76 25.34
N ASP A 223 13.38 -7.12 24.09
CA ASP A 223 14.70 -7.65 23.72
C ASP A 223 15.77 -6.57 23.88
N THR A 224 15.45 -5.34 23.48
CA THR A 224 16.32 -4.16 23.64
C THR A 224 16.58 -3.85 25.11
N SER A 225 15.53 -3.86 25.94
CA SER A 225 15.64 -3.61 27.38
C SER A 225 16.54 -4.65 28.05
N LYS A 226 16.33 -5.93 27.73
CA LYS A 226 17.20 -7.02 28.22
C LYS A 226 18.64 -6.85 27.73
N PHE A 227 18.84 -6.46 26.47
CA PHE A 227 20.18 -6.22 25.94
C PHE A 227 20.90 -5.08 26.68
N ILE A 228 20.22 -3.95 26.91
CA ILE A 228 20.77 -2.81 27.65
C ILE A 228 21.18 -3.21 29.06
N GLU A 229 20.38 -4.05 29.74
CA GLU A 229 20.74 -4.57 31.05
C GLU A 229 22.03 -5.43 31.00
N LEU A 230 22.13 -6.34 30.03
CA LEU A 230 23.27 -7.24 29.89
C LEU A 230 24.55 -6.50 29.48
N ILE A 231 24.46 -5.58 28.51
CA ILE A 231 25.61 -4.78 28.05
C ILE A 231 26.08 -3.83 29.14
N GLY A 232 25.20 -3.42 30.06
CA GLY A 232 25.56 -2.67 31.27
C GLY A 232 26.58 -3.40 32.14
N ARG A 233 26.51 -4.74 32.18
CA ARG A 233 27.42 -5.60 32.96
C ARG A 233 28.74 -5.92 32.25
N ALA A 234 28.82 -5.65 30.94
CA ALA A 234 30.01 -5.90 30.13
C ALA A 234 31.13 -4.90 30.45
N LYS A 235 32.38 -5.39 30.49
CA LYS A 235 33.59 -4.55 30.62
C LYS A 235 34.18 -4.26 29.24
N GLY A 236 34.74 -3.06 29.05
CA GLY A 236 35.42 -2.66 27.83
C GLY A 236 34.50 -1.94 26.82
N ASP A 237 35.00 -1.80 25.58
CA ASP A 237 34.25 -1.20 24.48
C ASP A 237 33.04 -2.08 24.09
N LYS A 238 31.87 -1.44 24.10
CA LYS A 238 30.57 -2.07 23.87
C LYS A 238 30.10 -1.95 22.42
N THR A 239 30.82 -1.20 21.59
CA THR A 239 30.44 -0.92 20.19
C THR A 239 30.23 -2.21 19.39
N LYS A 240 31.14 -3.18 19.54
CA LYS A 240 31.02 -4.47 18.85
C LYS A 240 29.77 -5.26 19.27
N LEU A 241 29.41 -5.23 20.55
CA LEU A 241 28.21 -5.91 21.05
C LEU A 241 26.94 -5.25 20.55
N TRP A 242 26.91 -3.93 20.48
CA TRP A 242 25.82 -3.20 19.83
C TRP A 242 25.69 -3.61 18.36
N LEU A 243 26.79 -3.67 17.60
CA LEU A 243 26.76 -4.09 16.20
C LEU A 243 26.28 -5.54 16.04
N ASP A 244 26.69 -6.44 16.93
CA ASP A 244 26.25 -7.84 16.91
C ASP A 244 24.76 -7.98 17.27
N PHE A 245 24.25 -7.15 18.17
CA PHE A 245 22.82 -7.06 18.50
C PHE A 245 21.99 -6.55 17.32
N GLN A 246 22.45 -5.50 16.63
CA GLN A 246 21.77 -4.93 15.45
C GLN A 246 21.62 -5.93 14.29
N LYS A 247 22.47 -6.98 14.24
CA LYS A 247 22.40 -8.05 13.24
C LYS A 247 21.44 -9.18 13.62
N GLN A 248 20.93 -9.19 14.85
CA GLN A 248 19.95 -10.19 15.28
C GLN A 248 18.58 -9.84 14.74
N ASN A 249 17.80 -10.87 14.38
CA ASN A 249 16.39 -10.70 14.07
C ASN A 249 15.52 -11.17 15.25
N ARG A 250 14.23 -10.86 15.20
CA ARG A 250 13.23 -11.19 16.23
C ARG A 250 13.18 -12.68 16.60
N ASN A 251 13.53 -13.56 15.66
CA ASN A 251 13.52 -15.01 15.89
C ASN A 251 14.84 -15.52 16.51
N THR A 252 15.97 -14.83 16.31
CA THR A 252 17.28 -15.25 16.83
C THR A 252 17.70 -14.52 18.10
N VAL A 253 17.18 -13.30 18.31
CA VAL A 253 17.66 -12.39 19.36
C VAL A 253 17.53 -12.99 20.76
N LYS A 254 16.44 -13.68 21.08
CA LYS A 254 16.24 -14.28 22.40
C LYS A 254 17.30 -15.35 22.74
N ASN A 255 17.60 -16.20 21.78
CA ASN A 255 18.62 -17.25 21.95
C ASN A 255 20.00 -16.61 22.12
N TRP A 256 20.30 -15.60 21.31
CA TRP A 256 21.55 -14.85 21.39
C TRP A 256 21.71 -14.15 22.75
N LEU A 257 20.67 -13.46 23.24
CA LEU A 257 20.67 -12.80 24.55
C LEU A 257 20.89 -13.80 25.70
N ASN A 258 20.25 -14.97 25.65
CA ASN A 258 20.41 -16.01 26.67
C ASN A 258 21.84 -16.60 26.68
N GLN A 259 22.44 -16.79 25.51
CA GLN A 259 23.84 -17.23 25.39
C GLN A 259 24.78 -16.18 25.96
N TYR A 260 24.53 -14.90 25.66
CA TYR A 260 25.34 -13.79 26.15
C TYR A 260 25.24 -13.63 27.68
N GLU A 261 24.04 -13.73 28.23
CA GLU A 261 23.80 -13.73 29.68
C GLU A 261 24.55 -14.87 30.38
N THR A 262 24.51 -16.08 29.80
CA THR A 262 25.25 -17.25 30.31
C THR A 262 26.77 -17.00 30.30
N PHE A 263 27.28 -16.38 29.24
CA PHE A 263 28.70 -16.01 29.14
C PHE A 263 29.11 -15.01 30.24
N LEU A 264 28.31 -13.96 30.46
CA LEU A 264 28.56 -12.96 31.51
C LEU A 264 28.55 -13.60 32.91
N ASN A 265 27.59 -14.46 33.20
CA ASN A 265 27.49 -15.15 34.48
C ASN A 265 28.71 -16.05 34.75
N LYS A 266 29.21 -16.75 33.72
CA LYS A 266 30.44 -17.55 33.84
C LYS A 266 31.67 -16.68 34.13
N GLN A 267 31.80 -15.53 33.49
CA GLN A 267 32.91 -14.60 33.76
C GLN A 267 32.88 -14.01 35.18
N GLN A 268 31.70 -13.81 35.76
CA GLN A 268 31.59 -13.35 37.14
C GLN A 268 31.98 -14.45 38.14
N GLN A 269 31.62 -15.70 37.87
CA GLN A 269 32.01 -16.84 38.71
C GLN A 269 33.53 -17.08 38.72
N THR A 270 34.20 -17.02 37.56
CA THR A 270 35.66 -17.21 37.51
C THR A 270 36.44 -16.09 38.20
N ASN A 271 35.93 -14.85 38.19
CA ASN A 271 36.56 -13.73 38.91
C ASN A 271 36.27 -13.72 40.42
N GLY A 272 35.26 -14.47 40.89
CA GLY A 272 34.92 -14.60 42.32
C GLY A 272 35.70 -15.69 43.05
N VAL A 273 36.34 -16.62 42.34
CA VAL A 273 37.05 -17.78 42.92
C VAL A 273 38.53 -17.46 43.24
N THR A 274 39.09 -16.36 42.75
CA THR A 274 40.50 -15.98 42.99
C THR A 274 40.78 -15.23 44.30
N ASN A 275 39.79 -15.09 45.19
CA ASN A 275 39.96 -14.44 46.51
C ASN A 275 39.77 -15.41 47.71
N GLY A 276 39.93 -16.72 47.49
CA GLY A 276 39.86 -17.75 48.54
C GLY A 276 41.22 -18.31 48.90
#